data_AF-A0A9X6RAE7-F1
#
_entry.id   AF-A0A9X6RAE7-F1
#
_cell.length_a   1.000
_cell.length_b   1.000
_cell.length_c   1.000
_cell.angle_alpha   90.00
_cell.angle_beta   90.00
_cell.angle_gamma   90.00
#
_symmetry.space_group_name_H-M   'P 1'
#
loop_
_entity.id
_entity.type
_entity.pdbx_description
1 polymer ?
#
loop_
_entity_poly.entity_id
_entity_poly.type
_entity_poly.pdbx_seq_one_letter_code
_entity_poly.pdbx_strand_id
1 'polypeptide(L)'
;MSSAVLFFGSIALFYFLVMIPIQYLYLQGLHEKKEKTGLSQRELYEKMSFGEEQLHFHVQGNPFNIPSAFVAYMILKVKGRKKASQY
;
A
#
# COMPACT_ATOMS: atom_id res chain seq x y z
N MET A 1 -12.01 -22.48 20.53
CA MET A 1 -10.97 -21.43 20.37
C MET A 1 -10.96 -20.60 21.65
N SER A 2 -9.78 -20.24 22.17
CA SER A 2 -9.70 -19.40 23.38
C SER A 2 -10.24 -17.99 23.10
N SER A 3 -10.89 -17.38 24.11
CA SER A 3 -11.40 -16.01 24.03
C SER A 3 -10.30 -14.99 23.68
N ALA A 4 -9.06 -15.23 24.13
CA ALA A 4 -7.91 -14.39 23.78
C ALA A 4 -7.58 -14.43 22.27
N VAL A 5 -7.65 -15.60 21.64
CA VAL A 5 -7.38 -15.76 20.21
C VAL A 5 -8.43 -15.02 19.38
N LEU A 6 -9.69 -15.11 19.78
CA LEU A 6 -10.78 -14.39 19.10
C LEU A 6 -10.60 -12.87 19.25
N PHE A 7 -10.22 -12.40 20.44
CA PHE A 7 -9.98 -10.98 20.70
C PHE A 7 -8.83 -10.44 19.84
N PHE A 8 -7.62 -11.00 19.97
CA PHE A 8 -6.46 -10.53 19.21
C PHE A 8 -6.61 -10.77 17.70
N GLY A 9 -7.24 -11.87 17.31
CA GLY A 9 -7.55 -12.17 15.91
C GLY A 9 -8.49 -11.12 15.30
N SER A 10 -9.52 -10.68 16.03
CA SER A 10 -10.43 -9.64 15.55
C SER A 10 -9.74 -8.29 15.38
N ILE A 11 -8.83 -7.92 16.28
CA ILE A 11 -8.04 -6.68 16.19
C ILE A 11 -7.11 -6.74 14.98
N ALA A 12 -6.40 -7.86 14.78
CA ALA A 12 -5.51 -8.05 13.64
C ALA A 12 -6.29 -8.00 12.31
N LEU A 13 -7.46 -8.62 12.25
CA LEU A 13 -8.34 -8.58 11.07
C LEU A 13 -8.83 -7.15 10.79
N PHE A 14 -9.27 -6.43 11.82
CA PHE A 14 -9.70 -5.04 11.69
C PHE A 14 -8.56 -4.16 11.16
N TYR A 15 -7.36 -4.27 11.74
CA TYR A 15 -6.16 -3.57 11.28
C TYR A 15 -5.87 -3.86 9.81
N PHE A 16 -5.86 -5.14 9.42
CA PHE A 16 -5.64 -5.55 8.04
C PHE A 16 -6.64 -4.89 7.08
N LEU A 17 -7.94 -4.91 7.40
CA LEU A 17 -8.98 -4.34 6.56
C LEU A 17 -8.85 -2.82 6.41
N VAL A 18 -8.54 -2.11 7.49
CA VAL A 18 -8.33 -0.65 7.48
C VAL A 18 -7.08 -0.25 6.70
N MET A 19 -6.02 -1.07 6.74
CA MET A 19 -4.77 -0.76 6.03
C MET A 19 -4.88 -0.89 4.50
N ILE A 20 -5.79 -1.72 3.98
CA ILE A 20 -5.98 -1.89 2.54
C ILE A 20 -6.25 -0.57 1.79
N PRO A 21 -7.27 0.24 2.14
CA PRO A 21 -7.53 1.50 1.44
C PRO A 21 -6.36 2.50 1.60
N ILE A 22 -5.71 2.55 2.76
CA ILE A 22 -4.56 3.43 3.02
C ILE A 22 -3.41 3.08 2.06
N GLN A 23 -3.06 1.80 1.98
CA GLN A 23 -1.98 1.34 1.09
C GLN A 23 -2.34 1.46 -0.38
N TYR A 24 -3.62 1.29 -0.73
CA TYR A 24 -4.08 1.51 -2.10
C TYR A 24 -3.85 2.97 -2.52
N LEU A 25 -4.25 3.94 -1.67
CA LEU A 25 -4.02 5.37 -1.94
C LEU A 25 -2.53 5.70 -2.01
N TYR A 26 -1.73 5.11 -1.13
CA TYR A 26 -0.27 5.29 -1.14
C TYR A 26 0.37 4.76 -2.42
N LEU A 27 0.04 3.52 -2.81
CA LEU A 27 0.55 2.90 -4.04
C LEU A 27 0.08 3.64 -5.29
N GLN A 28 -1.18 4.12 -5.30
CA GLN A 28 -1.69 4.95 -6.38
C GLN A 28 -0.91 6.26 -6.48
N GLY A 29 -0.66 6.94 -5.36
CA GLY A 29 0.13 8.17 -5.33
C GLY A 29 1.56 7.98 -5.83
N LEU A 30 2.22 6.88 -5.44
CA LEU A 30 3.54 6.52 -5.98
C LEU A 30 3.51 6.24 -7.48
N HIS A 31 2.47 5.55 -7.96
CA HIS A 31 2.29 5.28 -9.40
C HIS A 31 2.11 6.58 -10.19
N GLU A 32 1.25 7.48 -9.72
CA GLU A 32 1.04 8.78 -10.34
C GLU A 32 2.30 9.66 -10.30
N LYS A 33 3.06 9.63 -9.19
CA LYS A 33 4.35 10.34 -9.09
C LYS A 33 5.36 9.77 -10.10
N LYS A 34 5.38 8.45 -10.29
CA LYS A 34 6.20 7.79 -11.31
C LYS A 34 5.81 8.25 -12.73
N GLU A 35 4.53 8.23 -13.06
CA GLU A 35 4.04 8.63 -14.38
C GLU A 35 4.32 10.12 -14.67
N LYS A 36 4.14 11.01 -13.69
CA LYS A 36 4.37 12.44 -13.85
C LYS A 36 5.85 12.82 -13.96
N THR A 37 6.72 12.13 -13.25
CA THR A 37 8.15 12.47 -13.17
C THR A 37 9.01 11.69 -14.16
N GLY A 38 8.52 10.56 -14.67
CA GLY A 38 9.29 9.64 -15.51
C GLY A 38 10.42 8.90 -14.77
N LEU A 39 10.55 9.11 -13.46
CA LEU A 39 11.63 8.54 -12.66
C LEU A 39 11.45 7.03 -12.48
N SER A 40 12.57 6.32 -12.38
CA SER A 40 12.58 4.94 -11.91
C SER A 40 12.12 4.86 -10.45
N GLN A 41 11.68 3.68 -10.00
CA GLN A 41 11.30 3.50 -8.59
C GLN A 41 12.46 3.81 -7.63
N ARG A 42 13.68 3.44 -8.02
CA ARG A 42 14.88 3.73 -7.22
C ARG A 42 15.07 5.24 -7.05
N GLU A 43 14.97 6.00 -8.13
CA GLU A 43 15.09 7.45 -8.07
C GLU A 43 13.95 8.11 -7.29
N LEU A 44 12.74 7.55 -7.33
CA LEU A 44 11.63 8.02 -6.49
C LEU A 44 11.91 7.82 -4.99
N TYR A 45 12.61 6.75 -4.62
CA TYR A 45 13.02 6.52 -3.24
C TYR A 45 14.18 7.43 -2.84
N GLU A 46 15.19 7.57 -3.68
CA GLU A 46 16.35 8.44 -3.43
C GLU A 46 15.95 9.93 -3.33
N LYS A 47 14.91 10.35 -4.06
CA LYS A 47 14.40 11.74 -4.04
C LYS A 47 13.20 11.94 -3.09
N MET A 48 12.91 10.97 -2.23
CA MET A 48 11.83 11.09 -1.26
C MET A 48 12.20 12.10 -0.18
N SER A 49 11.28 13.01 0.16
CA SER A 49 11.50 13.92 1.28
C SER A 49 11.48 13.15 2.62
N PHE A 50 12.12 13.69 3.65
CA PHE A 50 12.18 13.04 4.97
C PHE A 50 10.80 12.69 5.54
N GLY A 51 9.79 13.56 5.36
CA GLY A 51 8.43 13.28 5.81
C GLY A 51 7.76 12.15 5.02
N GLU A 52 7.97 12.09 3.70
CA GLU A 52 7.48 11.01 2.86
C GLU A 52 8.19 9.68 3.17
N GLU A 53 9.46 9.72 3.54
CA GLU A 53 10.25 8.53 3.91
C GLU A 53 9.72 7.91 5.22
N GLN A 54 9.39 8.74 6.22
CA GLN A 54 8.73 8.25 7.42
C GLN A 54 7.37 7.62 7.11
N LEU A 55 6.57 8.24 6.22
CA LEU A 55 5.29 7.68 5.80
C LEU A 55 5.50 6.35 5.05
N HIS A 56 6.48 6.27 4.15
CA HIS A 56 6.84 5.04 3.44
C HIS A 56 7.21 3.93 4.42
N PHE A 57 8.07 4.23 5.39
CA PHE A 57 8.48 3.27 6.41
C PHE A 57 7.28 2.75 7.23
N HIS A 58 6.35 3.62 7.62
CA HIS A 58 5.17 3.19 8.36
C HIS A 58 4.20 2.36 7.50
N VAL A 59 3.96 2.76 6.25
CA VAL A 59 2.94 2.12 5.39
C VAL A 59 3.47 0.86 4.71
N GLN A 60 4.73 0.85 4.26
CA GLN A 60 5.37 -0.26 3.53
C GLN A 60 6.58 -0.88 4.23
N GLY A 61 7.27 -0.16 5.11
CA GLY A 61 8.45 -0.69 5.84
C GLY A 61 8.13 -1.65 6.99
N ASN A 62 6.88 -1.67 7.47
CA ASN A 62 6.44 -2.58 8.53
C ASN A 62 5.99 -3.95 7.96
N PRO A 63 6.58 -5.08 8.36
CA PRO A 63 6.18 -6.41 7.90
C PRO A 63 4.70 -6.78 8.16
N PHE A 64 4.09 -6.24 9.23
CA PHE A 64 2.67 -6.46 9.51
C PHE A 64 1.73 -5.90 8.42
N ASN A 65 2.24 -4.97 7.61
CA ASN A 65 1.52 -4.34 6.51
C ASN A 65 1.63 -5.10 5.18
N ILE A 66 2.49 -6.12 5.08
CA ILE A 66 2.69 -6.88 3.84
C ILE A 66 1.38 -7.50 3.31
N PRO A 67 0.54 -8.16 4.14
CA PRO A 67 -0.67 -8.80 3.62
C PRO A 67 -1.64 -7.80 3.01
N SER A 68 -1.88 -6.68 3.69
CA SER A 68 -2.77 -5.63 3.18
C SER A 68 -2.15 -4.97 1.94
N ALA A 69 -0.81 -4.78 1.91
CA ALA A 69 -0.14 -4.07 0.83
C ALA A 69 -0.21 -4.88 -0.46
N PHE A 70 -0.10 -6.20 -0.34
CA PHE A 70 -0.32 -7.13 -1.43
C PHE A 70 -1.74 -7.03 -1.99
N VAL A 71 -2.77 -7.01 -1.13
CA VAL A 71 -4.17 -6.86 -1.57
C VAL A 71 -4.37 -5.51 -2.28
N ALA A 72 -3.87 -4.42 -1.70
CA ALA A 72 -3.92 -3.09 -2.29
C ALA A 72 -3.24 -3.04 -3.67
N TYR A 73 -2.07 -3.65 -3.81
CA TYR A 73 -1.37 -3.79 -5.09
C TYR A 73 -2.19 -4.57 -6.12
N MET A 74 -2.82 -5.67 -5.73
CA MET A 74 -3.68 -6.46 -6.61
C MET A 74 -4.89 -5.66 -7.10
N ILE A 75 -5.54 -4.91 -6.20
CA ILE A 75 -6.64 -4.00 -6.56
C ILE A 75 -6.17 -2.95 -7.57
N LEU A 76 -5.03 -2.29 -7.30
CA LEU A 76 -4.45 -1.28 -8.20
C LEU A 76 -4.13 -1.87 -9.57
N LYS A 77 -3.51 -3.06 -9.62
CA LYS A 77 -3.18 -3.77 -10.86
C LYS A 77 -4.43 -4.11 -11.68
N VAL A 78 -5.49 -4.61 -11.03
CA VAL A 78 -6.75 -4.93 -11.71
C VAL A 78 -7.41 -3.67 -12.26
N LYS A 79 -7.44 -2.58 -11.48
CA LYS A 79 -8.02 -1.30 -11.90
C LYS A 79 -7.22 -0.63 -13.03
N GLY A 80 -5.89 -0.72 -12.99
CA GLY A 80 -5.01 -0.25 -14.07
C GLY A 80 -5.27 -0.97 -15.38
N ARG A 81 -5.45 -2.31 -15.35
CA ARG A 81 -5.86 -3.07 -16.55
C ARG A 81 -7.21 -2.64 -17.11
N LYS A 82 -8.18 -2.35 -16.24
CA LYS A 82 -9.49 -1.83 -16.67
C LYS A 82 -9.36 -0.48 -17.37
N LYS A 83 -8.52 0.44 -16.85
CA LYS A 83 -8.27 1.72 -17.53
C LYS A 83 -7.59 1.53 -18.90
N ALA A 84 -6.61 0.63 -19.01
CA ALA A 84 -5.91 0.36 -20.27
C ALA A 84 -6.79 -0.36 -21.32
N SER A 85 -7.79 -1.14 -20.89
CA SER A 85 -8.71 -1.87 -21.78
C SER A 85 -9.87 -1.01 -22.31
N GLN A 86 -10.03 0.24 -21.84
CA GLN A 86 -11.06 1.17 -22.31
C GLN A 86 -10.56 2.15 -23.39
N TYR A 87 -9.32 1.98 -23.84
CA TYR A 87 -8.71 2.66 -24.98
C TYR A 87 -8.32 1.62 -26.03
#